data_AF-A0A662A5K8-F1
#
_entry.id   AF-A0A662A5K8-F1
#
_cell.length_a   1.000
_cell.length_b   1.000
_cell.length_c   1.000
_cell.angle_alpha   90.00
_cell.angle_beta   90.00
_cell.angle_gamma   90.00
#
_symmetry.space_group_name_H-M   'P 1'
#
loop_
_entity.id
_entity.type
_entity.pdbx_description
1 polymer ?
#
loop_
_entity_poly.entity_id
_entity_poly.type
_entity_poly.pdbx_seq_one_letter_code
_entity_poly.pdbx_strand_id
1 'polypeptide(L)'
;MATLKKDRVPTKKLLAYSSINVGSSIFESPMPMIIIAFYAQYTGAALASIGTILLLSKVFDAVSDPLTGYLSDLTKTRIGKRKPWILAGGILGIPVLYLLFTPPEDAGGMYFFLAINAYYLVRTLIFVPQIAWGTELSRDYDERTRIASYNDIIMLSAQAFLMFLPIIVSSPILPLFDSAEFSPEMMSFIGKAAMIVLPIFILIAVIYAPVGKVVTVNREKMASFKDIFKAFKTNKPMLFFIVAEIVSLVGLSVFMGVAFIAMDSFLHIGDKLPIFIVTVTIVQIISIPVWEKIIVRFGKHQVFAFSLIIQAFIYPFIFLLEPGPQVFYPFLIIGAIASLFQTPGPIVSASILGDIIDYDILKSGVNRAGTYLSIYSLIMKGGAAIGGSLGLFLLAAFNYDAKGGVNTPEAEFGLMFTMTIVPFLFLIVSGVLFWFFPLTAKRHAIIKERIEERAERAGVTDEE
;
A
#
# COMPACT_ATOMS: atom_id res chain seq x y z
N MET A 1 16.90 41.48 -12.10
CA MET A 1 16.80 40.03 -11.86
C MET A 1 17.16 39.73 -10.42
N ALA A 2 16.18 39.78 -9.51
CA ALA A 2 16.33 39.24 -8.16
C ALA A 2 16.06 37.74 -8.25
N THR A 3 17.07 36.92 -7.99
CA THR A 3 16.92 35.47 -7.94
C THR A 3 15.84 35.12 -6.91
N LEU A 4 14.71 34.56 -7.35
CA LEU A 4 13.71 33.98 -6.48
C LEU A 4 14.44 32.99 -5.56
N LYS A 5 14.54 33.35 -4.29
CA LYS A 5 15.19 32.53 -3.26
C LYS A 5 14.41 31.22 -3.21
N LYS A 6 14.92 30.14 -3.83
CA LYS A 6 14.25 28.82 -3.88
C LYS A 6 13.69 28.50 -2.50
N ASP A 7 12.38 28.24 -2.40
CA ASP A 7 11.65 27.90 -1.16
C ASP A 7 12.04 26.48 -0.71
N ARG A 8 13.33 26.31 -0.44
CA ARG A 8 14.00 25.04 -0.18
C ARG A 8 13.97 24.76 1.30
N VAL A 9 13.37 23.64 1.68
CA VAL A 9 13.34 23.18 3.05
C VAL A 9 14.73 22.63 3.41
N PRO A 10 15.33 23.08 4.52
CA PRO A 10 16.61 22.55 4.99
C PRO A 10 16.56 21.04 5.19
N THR A 11 17.60 20.31 4.77
CA THR A 11 17.64 18.84 4.85
C THR A 11 17.34 18.30 6.24
N LYS A 12 17.85 18.94 7.30
CA LYS A 12 17.58 18.54 8.70
C LYS A 12 16.08 18.59 9.03
N LYS A 13 15.37 19.58 8.50
CA LYS A 13 13.93 19.76 8.68
C LYS A 13 13.11 18.75 7.87
N LEU A 14 13.58 18.42 6.67
CA LEU A 14 12.99 17.34 5.85
C LEU A 14 13.16 15.97 6.49
N LEU A 15 14.34 15.68 7.03
CA LEU A 15 14.60 14.44 7.76
C LEU A 15 13.72 14.35 9.00
N ALA A 16 13.57 15.42 9.77
CA ALA A 16 12.65 15.45 10.90
C ALA A 16 11.19 15.23 10.48
N TYR A 17 10.73 15.86 9.39
CA TYR A 17 9.37 15.62 8.87
C TYR A 17 9.18 14.16 8.44
N SER A 18 10.14 13.63 7.68
CA SER A 18 10.08 12.28 7.10
C SER A 18 10.33 11.19 8.15
N SER A 19 10.88 11.53 9.32
CA SER A 19 11.14 10.56 10.38
C SER A 19 9.87 10.00 10.99
N ILE A 20 8.70 10.63 10.78
CA ILE A 20 7.39 10.04 11.11
C ILE A 20 7.29 8.63 10.52
N ASN A 21 7.77 8.42 9.29
CA ASN A 21 7.71 7.11 8.63
C ASN A 21 8.50 6.03 9.37
N VAL A 22 9.49 6.39 10.20
CA VAL A 22 10.19 5.41 11.05
C VAL A 22 9.24 4.86 12.10
N GLY A 23 8.57 5.75 12.83
CA GLY A 23 7.58 5.38 13.84
C GLY A 23 6.34 4.73 13.26
N SER A 24 5.84 5.24 12.14
CA SER A 24 4.63 4.73 11.50
C SER A 24 4.86 3.52 10.59
N SER A 25 6.11 3.07 10.40
CA SER A 25 6.43 1.90 9.58
C SER A 25 5.69 0.62 10.00
N ILE A 26 5.34 0.48 11.28
CA ILE A 26 4.53 -0.61 11.84
C ILE A 26 3.09 -0.62 11.30
N PHE A 27 2.59 0.54 10.86
CA PHE A 27 1.27 0.69 10.24
C PHE A 27 1.30 0.47 8.72
N GLU A 28 2.51 0.40 8.17
CA GLU A 28 2.81 0.18 6.75
C GLU A 28 3.53 -1.18 6.62
N SER A 29 4.14 -1.49 5.48
CA SER A 29 4.86 -2.78 5.26
C SER A 29 3.92 -4.00 5.20
N PRO A 30 4.39 -5.26 5.04
CA PRO A 30 3.54 -6.45 5.18
C PRO A 30 3.06 -6.73 6.63
N MET A 31 3.23 -5.81 7.58
CA MET A 31 2.73 -5.98 8.96
C MET A 31 1.22 -6.20 9.05
N PRO A 32 0.34 -5.46 8.35
CA PRO A 32 -1.09 -5.76 8.36
C PRO A 32 -1.39 -7.20 7.91
N MET A 33 -0.67 -7.71 6.92
CA MET A 33 -0.79 -9.08 6.42
C MET A 33 -0.33 -10.10 7.48
N ILE A 34 0.82 -9.85 8.12
CA ILE A 34 1.33 -10.69 9.21
C ILE A 34 0.37 -10.70 10.40
N ILE A 35 -0.19 -9.54 10.78
CA ILE A 35 -1.17 -9.44 11.87
C ILE A 35 -2.42 -10.26 11.56
N ILE A 36 -2.96 -10.16 10.34
CA ILE A 36 -4.14 -10.93 9.93
C ILE A 36 -3.88 -12.43 10.11
N ALA A 37 -2.74 -12.90 9.61
CA ALA A 37 -2.41 -14.31 9.68
C ALA A 37 -2.06 -14.76 11.11
N PHE A 38 -1.36 -13.92 11.87
CA PHE A 38 -1.07 -14.11 13.28
C PHE A 38 -2.36 -14.30 14.10
N TYR A 39 -3.39 -13.48 13.86
CA TYR A 39 -4.69 -13.67 14.52
C TYR A 39 -5.38 -14.97 14.07
N ALA A 40 -5.31 -15.32 12.79
CA ALA A 40 -5.88 -16.57 12.30
C ALA A 40 -5.25 -17.82 12.93
N GLN A 41 -3.94 -17.76 13.20
CA GLN A 41 -3.16 -18.88 13.71
C GLN A 41 -3.11 -18.96 15.24
N TYR A 42 -2.89 -17.84 15.94
CA TYR A 42 -2.57 -17.82 17.37
C TYR A 42 -3.69 -17.33 18.28
N THR A 43 -4.88 -17.00 17.75
CA THR A 43 -6.01 -16.50 18.57
C THR A 43 -7.31 -17.29 18.36
N GLY A 44 -8.31 -17.04 19.20
CA GLY A 44 -9.65 -17.62 19.08
C GLY A 44 -10.48 -17.13 17.87
N ALA A 45 -9.99 -16.21 17.05
CA ALA A 45 -10.74 -15.68 15.91
C ALA A 45 -10.84 -16.67 14.74
N ALA A 46 -12.08 -16.94 14.30
CA ALA A 46 -12.32 -17.77 13.11
C ALA A 46 -11.91 -17.04 11.81
N LEU A 47 -11.34 -17.78 10.84
CA LEU A 47 -10.90 -17.27 9.53
C LEU A 47 -12.00 -16.46 8.80
N ALA A 48 -13.23 -16.97 8.75
CA ALA A 48 -14.36 -16.28 8.12
C ALA A 48 -14.73 -14.96 8.84
N SER A 49 -14.62 -14.93 10.18
CA SER A 49 -14.83 -13.72 10.96
C SER A 49 -13.73 -12.69 10.65
N ILE A 50 -12.46 -13.11 10.58
CA ILE A 50 -11.34 -12.24 10.19
C ILE A 50 -11.58 -11.65 8.80
N GLY A 51 -11.94 -12.46 7.80
CA GLY A 51 -12.26 -11.99 6.46
C GLY A 51 -13.38 -10.94 6.43
N THR A 52 -14.45 -11.15 7.21
CA THR A 52 -15.57 -10.22 7.34
C THR A 52 -15.17 -8.91 8.03
N ILE A 53 -14.39 -9.02 9.11
CA ILE A 53 -13.88 -7.89 9.87
C ILE A 53 -13.04 -6.99 8.97
N LEU A 54 -12.16 -7.56 8.14
CA LEU A 54 -11.32 -6.80 7.22
C LEU A 54 -12.14 -6.01 6.19
N LEU A 55 -13.23 -6.58 5.68
CA LEU A 55 -14.14 -5.85 4.79
C LEU A 55 -14.84 -4.68 5.52
N LEU A 56 -15.35 -4.92 6.74
CA LEU A 56 -15.99 -3.88 7.54
C LEU A 56 -15.01 -2.76 7.93
N SER A 57 -13.78 -3.12 8.27
CA SER A 57 -12.71 -2.15 8.57
C SER A 57 -12.38 -1.24 7.39
N LYS A 58 -12.67 -1.67 6.16
CA LYS A 58 -12.38 -0.85 4.97
C LYS A 58 -13.50 0.13 4.66
N VAL A 59 -14.73 -0.21 5.03
CA VAL A 59 -15.82 0.77 5.10
C VAL A 59 -15.48 1.83 6.14
N PHE A 60 -14.94 1.41 7.29
CA PHE A 60 -14.44 2.35 8.30
C PHE A 60 -13.34 3.27 7.76
N ASP A 61 -12.33 2.73 7.06
CA ASP A 61 -11.27 3.53 6.38
C ASP A 61 -11.83 4.55 5.38
N ALA A 62 -12.79 4.11 4.56
CA ALA A 62 -13.40 4.95 3.52
C ALA A 62 -14.12 6.17 4.11
N VAL A 63 -14.53 6.11 5.38
CA VAL A 63 -15.16 7.22 6.12
C VAL A 63 -14.15 7.98 6.97
N SER A 64 -13.21 7.29 7.62
CA SER A 64 -12.25 7.91 8.55
C SER A 64 -11.24 8.80 7.83
N ASP A 65 -10.79 8.45 6.62
CA ASP A 65 -9.79 9.24 5.89
C ASP A 65 -10.30 10.62 5.49
N PRO A 66 -11.46 10.74 4.79
CA PRO A 66 -11.95 12.05 4.38
C PRO A 66 -12.37 12.89 5.58
N LEU A 67 -12.91 12.26 6.63
CA LEU A 67 -13.27 12.94 7.88
C LEU A 67 -12.02 13.52 8.56
N THR A 68 -10.95 12.74 8.69
CA THR A 68 -9.68 13.20 9.28
C THR A 68 -9.04 14.30 8.44
N GLY A 69 -9.08 14.19 7.10
CA GLY A 69 -8.64 15.25 6.19
C GLY A 69 -9.40 16.56 6.45
N TYR A 70 -10.73 16.49 6.45
CA TYR A 70 -11.60 17.65 6.68
C TYR A 70 -11.42 18.26 8.08
N LEU A 71 -11.41 17.46 9.14
CA LEU A 71 -11.26 17.95 10.50
C LEU A 71 -9.85 18.53 10.75
N SER A 72 -8.82 17.93 10.15
CA SER A 72 -7.47 18.50 10.21
C SER A 72 -7.34 19.83 9.46
N ASP A 73 -8.10 20.06 8.37
CA ASP A 73 -8.16 21.35 7.69
C ASP A 73 -8.75 22.47 8.56
N LEU A 74 -9.75 22.13 9.38
CA LEU A 74 -10.45 23.05 10.28
C LEU A 74 -9.65 23.38 11.54
N THR A 75 -8.67 22.55 11.88
CA THR A 75 -7.91 22.67 13.11
C THR A 75 -6.99 23.88 13.06
N LYS A 76 -7.09 24.74 14.08
CA LYS A 76 -6.25 25.93 14.24
C LYS A 76 -5.50 25.84 15.57
N THR A 77 -4.21 25.55 15.51
CA THR A 77 -3.35 25.53 16.71
C THR A 77 -2.02 26.22 16.46
N ARG A 78 -1.30 26.56 17.53
CA ARG A 78 0.02 27.21 17.47
C ARG A 78 1.09 26.34 16.81
N ILE A 79 0.94 25.01 16.88
CA ILE A 79 1.86 24.04 16.25
C ILE A 79 1.44 23.70 14.81
N GLY A 80 0.42 24.38 14.26
CA GLY A 80 -0.08 24.14 12.92
C GLY A 80 -1.35 23.28 12.89
N LYS A 81 -1.90 23.08 11.68
CA LYS A 81 -3.16 22.36 11.50
C LYS A 81 -3.01 20.84 11.62
N ARG A 82 -1.92 20.31 11.06
CA ARG A 82 -1.68 18.87 10.89
C ARG A 82 -1.05 18.20 12.10
N LYS A 83 -0.07 18.87 12.72
CA LYS A 83 0.71 18.32 13.86
C LYS A 83 -0.14 17.81 15.05
N PRO A 84 -1.23 18.47 15.47
CA PRO A 84 -2.07 17.97 16.56
C PRO A 84 -2.69 16.59 16.28
N TRP A 85 -3.07 16.33 15.03
CA TRP A 85 -3.66 15.05 14.63
C TRP A 85 -2.63 13.93 14.62
N ILE A 86 -1.42 14.22 14.11
CA ILE A 86 -0.30 13.29 14.14
C ILE A 86 0.09 12.96 15.58
N LEU A 87 0.14 13.96 16.48
CA LEU A 87 0.38 13.74 17.92
C LEU A 87 -0.72 12.87 18.55
N ALA A 88 -1.99 13.14 18.25
CA ALA A 88 -3.10 12.34 18.74
C ALA A 88 -2.99 10.89 18.27
N GLY A 89 -2.66 10.67 16.99
CA GLY A 89 -2.37 9.34 16.46
C GLY A 89 -1.19 8.66 17.17
N GLY A 90 -0.11 9.37 17.44
CA GLY A 90 1.04 8.83 18.19
C GLY A 90 0.71 8.40 19.61
N ILE A 91 -0.12 9.19 20.33
CA ILE A 91 -0.54 8.87 21.70
C ILE A 91 -1.54 7.72 21.70
N LEU A 92 -2.56 7.77 20.85
CA LEU A 92 -3.56 6.71 20.72
C LEU A 92 -2.96 5.41 20.17
N GLY A 93 -1.87 5.50 19.41
CA GLY A 93 -1.14 4.35 18.89
C GLY A 93 -0.54 3.45 19.97
N ILE A 94 -0.16 4.00 21.13
CA ILE A 94 0.46 3.21 22.21
C ILE A 94 -0.46 2.08 22.71
N PRO A 95 -1.68 2.36 23.22
CA PRO A 95 -2.58 1.28 23.66
C PRO A 95 -3.05 0.40 22.50
N VAL A 96 -3.19 0.97 21.29
CA VAL A 96 -3.63 0.21 20.11
C VAL A 96 -2.59 -0.81 19.66
N LEU A 97 -1.31 -0.44 19.65
CA LEU A 97 -0.21 -1.36 19.35
C LEU A 97 -0.12 -2.47 20.41
N TYR A 98 -0.33 -2.14 21.69
CA TYR A 98 -0.37 -3.16 22.74
C TYR A 98 -1.49 -4.18 22.51
N LEU A 99 -2.72 -3.71 22.26
CA LEU A 99 -3.88 -4.58 21.99
C LEU A 99 -3.66 -5.45 20.75
N LEU A 100 -3.14 -4.87 19.68
CA LEU A 100 -3.03 -5.59 18.42
C LEU A 100 -1.89 -6.62 18.43
N PHE A 101 -0.75 -6.31 19.05
CA PHE A 101 0.45 -7.16 19.02
C PHE A 101 0.60 -8.07 20.23
N THR A 102 -0.21 -7.88 21.28
CA THR A 102 -0.23 -8.75 22.47
C THR A 102 -1.66 -9.21 22.77
N PRO A 103 -2.37 -9.87 21.83
CA PRO A 103 -3.70 -10.39 22.11
C PRO A 103 -3.63 -11.55 23.11
N PRO A 104 -4.66 -11.72 23.96
CA PRO A 104 -4.81 -12.95 24.73
C PRO A 104 -5.14 -14.13 23.79
N GLU A 105 -4.80 -15.36 24.17
CA GLU A 105 -5.00 -16.56 23.34
C GLU A 105 -6.48 -16.80 22.97
N ASP A 106 -7.39 -16.44 23.88
CA ASP A 106 -8.85 -16.54 23.70
C ASP A 106 -9.46 -15.34 22.95
N ALA A 107 -8.64 -14.43 22.41
CA ALA A 107 -9.10 -13.28 21.64
C ALA A 107 -9.95 -13.73 20.44
N GLY A 108 -11.26 -13.55 20.56
CA GLY A 108 -12.23 -13.85 19.50
C GLY A 108 -12.33 -12.74 18.45
N GLY A 109 -13.23 -12.94 17.49
CA GLY A 109 -13.44 -11.99 16.39
C GLY A 109 -13.79 -10.55 16.85
N MET A 110 -14.55 -10.37 17.92
CA MET A 110 -14.88 -9.02 18.41
C MET A 110 -13.65 -8.27 18.94
N TYR A 111 -12.73 -8.96 19.60
CA TYR A 111 -11.47 -8.36 20.04
C TYR A 111 -10.67 -7.87 18.84
N PHE A 112 -10.49 -8.76 17.84
CA PHE A 112 -9.79 -8.42 16.61
C PHE A 112 -10.46 -7.25 15.88
N PHE A 113 -11.79 -7.24 15.77
CA PHE A 113 -12.55 -6.15 15.14
C PHE A 113 -12.25 -4.79 15.78
N LEU A 114 -12.26 -4.71 17.11
CA LEU A 114 -11.97 -3.46 17.82
C LEU A 114 -10.51 -3.06 17.65
N ALA A 115 -9.57 -4.00 17.82
CA ALA A 115 -8.14 -3.75 17.73
C ALA A 115 -7.72 -3.28 16.34
N ILE A 116 -8.19 -3.95 15.27
CA ILE A 116 -7.81 -3.63 13.89
C ILE A 116 -8.43 -2.32 13.40
N ASN A 117 -9.67 -2.00 13.81
CA ASN A 117 -10.27 -0.70 13.47
C ASN A 117 -9.60 0.44 14.23
N ALA A 118 -9.21 0.25 15.49
CA ALA A 118 -8.44 1.24 16.23
C ALA A 118 -7.05 1.46 15.61
N TYR A 119 -6.42 0.39 15.13
CA TYR A 119 -5.17 0.45 14.35
C TYR A 119 -5.32 1.27 13.07
N TYR A 120 -6.37 1.00 12.29
CA TYR A 120 -6.63 1.76 11.07
C TYR A 120 -6.96 3.23 11.37
N LEU A 121 -7.70 3.51 12.43
CA LEU A 121 -7.94 4.88 12.87
C LEU A 121 -6.62 5.60 13.20
N VAL A 122 -5.74 4.98 14.00
CA VAL A 122 -4.42 5.56 14.33
C VAL A 122 -3.60 5.80 13.07
N ARG A 123 -3.57 4.83 12.15
CA ARG A 123 -2.90 4.97 10.86
C ARG A 123 -3.43 6.18 10.10
N THR A 124 -4.76 6.34 10.01
CA THR A 124 -5.40 7.48 9.34
C THR A 124 -5.06 8.82 10.00
N LEU A 125 -5.09 8.90 11.34
CA LEU A 125 -4.75 10.10 12.11
C LEU A 125 -3.32 10.58 11.87
N ILE A 126 -2.41 9.68 11.50
CA ILE A 126 -1.01 10.00 11.19
C ILE A 126 -0.85 10.28 9.68
N PHE A 127 -1.25 9.32 8.85
CA PHE A 127 -0.95 9.30 7.41
C PHE A 127 -1.64 10.43 6.64
N VAL A 128 -2.93 10.66 6.87
CA VAL A 128 -3.69 11.67 6.11
C VAL A 128 -3.16 13.09 6.40
N PRO A 129 -2.99 13.50 7.67
CA PRO A 129 -2.39 14.80 7.97
C PRO A 129 -0.92 14.91 7.55
N GLN A 130 -0.14 13.82 7.57
CA GLN A 130 1.26 13.83 7.14
C GLN A 130 1.40 14.13 5.64
N ILE A 131 0.59 13.48 4.78
CA ILE A 131 0.60 13.74 3.34
C ILE A 131 0.19 15.19 3.07
N ALA A 132 -0.91 15.64 3.68
CA ALA A 132 -1.36 17.03 3.54
C ALA A 132 -0.27 18.01 3.98
N TRP A 133 0.38 17.75 5.13
CA TRP A 133 1.49 18.57 5.62
C TRP A 133 2.65 18.63 4.63
N GLY A 134 3.01 17.52 3.98
CA GLY A 134 4.07 17.48 2.97
C GLY A 134 3.83 18.44 1.80
N THR A 135 2.58 18.54 1.34
CA THR A 135 2.20 19.48 0.26
C THR A 135 2.20 20.95 0.70
N GLU A 136 2.10 21.21 2.01
CA GLU A 136 2.14 22.54 2.62
C GLU A 136 3.56 23.02 2.94
N LEU A 137 4.57 22.14 2.82
CA LEU A 137 5.97 22.47 3.14
C LEU A 137 6.64 23.33 2.06
N SER A 138 6.32 23.09 0.79
CA SER A 138 6.81 23.89 -0.34
C SER A 138 5.81 23.92 -1.49
N ARG A 139 5.90 24.97 -2.31
CA ARG A 139 5.14 25.12 -3.56
C ARG A 139 5.94 24.76 -4.80
N ASP A 140 7.27 24.81 -4.67
CA ASP A 140 8.19 24.52 -5.74
C ASP A 140 8.10 23.04 -6.12
N TYR A 141 7.97 22.76 -7.41
CA TYR A 141 7.76 21.40 -7.93
C TYR A 141 8.95 20.49 -7.61
N ASP A 142 10.17 20.99 -7.76
CA ASP A 142 11.39 20.23 -7.45
C ASP A 142 11.48 19.94 -5.96
N GLU A 143 11.16 20.92 -5.11
CA GLU A 143 11.19 20.72 -3.66
C GLU A 143 10.08 19.77 -3.19
N ARG A 144 8.88 19.78 -3.81
CA ARG A 144 7.82 18.79 -3.53
C ARG A 144 8.25 17.38 -3.90
N THR A 145 8.88 17.22 -5.05
CA THR A 145 9.47 15.95 -5.48
C THR A 145 10.50 15.49 -4.46
N ARG A 146 11.39 16.40 -4.01
CA ARG A 146 12.39 16.12 -2.99
C ARG A 146 11.78 15.74 -1.63
N ILE A 147 10.70 16.39 -1.19
CA ILE A 147 9.96 16.03 0.03
C ILE A 147 9.42 14.60 -0.09
N ALA A 148 8.78 14.27 -1.22
CA ALA A 148 8.25 12.93 -1.48
C ALA A 148 9.36 11.88 -1.48
N SER A 149 10.49 12.13 -2.16
CA SER A 149 11.63 11.21 -2.19
C SER A 149 12.19 10.92 -0.79
N TYR A 150 12.31 11.93 0.08
CA TYR A 150 12.79 11.73 1.46
C TYR A 150 11.80 10.91 2.29
N ASN A 151 10.49 11.14 2.13
CA ASN A 151 9.46 10.31 2.74
C ASN A 151 9.59 8.85 2.28
N ASP A 152 9.66 8.62 0.97
CA ASP A 152 9.69 7.27 0.39
C ASP A 152 10.95 6.51 0.80
N ILE A 153 12.12 7.14 0.74
CA ILE A 153 13.39 6.53 1.16
C ILE A 153 13.33 6.13 2.65
N ILE A 154 12.88 7.03 3.53
CA ILE A 154 12.81 6.74 4.96
C ILE A 154 11.75 5.68 5.25
N MET A 155 10.60 5.75 4.59
CA MET A 155 9.53 4.76 4.72
C MET A 155 10.01 3.37 4.32
N LEU A 156 10.57 3.21 3.12
CA LEU A 156 11.09 1.93 2.64
C LEU A 156 12.23 1.40 3.52
N SER A 157 13.13 2.28 3.96
CA SER A 157 14.22 1.89 4.86
C SER A 157 13.71 1.41 6.22
N ALA A 158 12.72 2.11 6.79
CA ALA A 158 12.11 1.73 8.07
C ALA A 158 11.32 0.42 7.96
N GLN A 159 10.59 0.23 6.86
CA GLN A 159 9.87 -1.01 6.55
C GLN A 159 10.84 -2.20 6.43
N ALA A 160 11.93 -2.03 5.69
CA ALA A 160 12.97 -3.06 5.57
C ALA A 160 13.63 -3.36 6.91
N PHE A 161 13.96 -2.33 7.70
CA PHE A 161 14.55 -2.50 9.03
C PHE A 161 13.61 -3.25 9.98
N LEU A 162 12.31 -2.94 9.96
CA LEU A 162 11.30 -3.63 10.76
C LEU A 162 11.23 -5.12 10.41
N MET A 163 11.34 -5.48 9.13
CA MET A 163 11.40 -6.89 8.70
C MET A 163 12.73 -7.55 9.01
N PHE A 164 13.80 -6.77 9.12
CA PHE A 164 15.11 -7.28 9.51
C PHE A 164 15.22 -7.50 11.03
N LEU A 165 14.34 -6.87 11.82
CA LEU A 165 14.38 -6.93 13.28
C LEU A 165 14.31 -8.37 13.83
N PRO A 166 13.36 -9.24 13.42
CA PRO A 166 13.35 -10.66 13.83
C PRO A 166 14.65 -11.40 13.53
N ILE A 167 15.29 -11.10 12.39
CA ILE A 167 16.57 -11.71 11.99
C ILE A 167 17.68 -11.26 12.95
N ILE A 168 17.74 -9.97 13.30
CA ILE A 168 18.77 -9.43 14.20
C ILE A 168 18.63 -10.04 15.60
N VAL A 169 17.43 -10.02 16.16
CA VAL A 169 17.17 -10.45 17.56
C VAL A 169 17.17 -11.97 17.75
N SER A 170 17.28 -12.72 16.66
CA SER A 170 17.46 -14.17 16.66
C SER A 170 18.83 -14.59 16.13
N SER A 171 19.70 -13.61 15.85
CA SER A 171 21.05 -13.87 15.35
C SER A 171 22.01 -14.21 16.51
N PRO A 172 23.16 -14.86 16.23
CA PRO A 172 24.20 -15.06 17.24
C PRO A 172 24.77 -13.75 17.82
N ILE A 173 24.53 -12.61 17.17
CA ILE A 173 24.98 -11.28 17.62
C ILE A 173 24.08 -10.75 18.75
N LEU A 174 22.77 -11.05 18.69
CA LEU A 174 21.79 -10.61 19.67
C LEU A 174 20.75 -11.73 19.86
N PRO A 175 21.08 -12.82 20.58
CA PRO A 175 20.23 -14.01 20.70
C PRO A 175 19.14 -13.82 21.76
N LEU A 176 18.17 -12.94 21.49
CA LEU A 176 17.01 -12.72 22.36
C LEU A 176 15.88 -13.73 22.10
N PHE A 177 15.84 -14.29 20.89
CA PHE A 177 14.86 -15.28 20.44
C PHE A 177 15.55 -16.44 19.74
N ASP A 178 14.94 -17.62 19.80
CA ASP A 178 15.48 -18.83 19.17
C ASP A 178 15.25 -18.85 17.65
N SER A 179 14.20 -18.18 17.17
CA SER A 179 13.83 -18.14 15.74
C SER A 179 13.33 -16.75 15.32
N ALA A 180 13.49 -16.46 14.02
CA ALA A 180 12.98 -15.24 13.39
C ALA A 180 11.49 -15.34 12.99
N GLU A 181 10.78 -16.36 13.50
CA GLU A 181 9.35 -16.57 13.25
C GLU A 181 8.52 -15.50 13.94
N PHE A 182 7.37 -15.17 13.36
CA PHE A 182 6.42 -14.22 13.95
C PHE A 182 5.55 -14.90 15.04
N SER A 183 6.23 -15.49 16.03
CA SER A 183 5.59 -16.07 17.22
C SER A 183 4.90 -15.00 18.07
N PRO A 184 4.00 -15.37 19.01
CA PRO A 184 3.38 -14.42 19.93
C PRO A 184 4.38 -13.56 20.72
N GLU A 185 5.52 -14.15 21.08
CA GLU A 185 6.59 -13.45 21.79
C GLU A 185 7.31 -12.42 20.90
N MET A 186 7.64 -12.82 19.66
CA MET A 186 8.24 -11.93 18.66
C MET A 186 7.30 -10.78 18.31
N MET A 187 6.02 -11.06 18.08
CA MET A 187 4.98 -10.06 17.78
C MET A 187 4.82 -9.08 18.95
N SER A 188 4.75 -9.58 20.19
CA SER A 188 4.68 -8.73 21.38
C SER A 188 5.92 -7.84 21.52
N PHE A 189 7.12 -8.37 21.23
CA PHE A 189 8.36 -7.60 21.24
C PHE A 189 8.36 -6.47 20.21
N ILE A 190 7.99 -6.77 18.95
CA ILE A 190 7.87 -5.78 17.88
C ILE A 190 6.84 -4.70 18.27
N GLY A 191 5.68 -5.09 18.79
CA GLY A 191 4.65 -4.17 19.25
C GLY A 191 5.14 -3.24 20.36
N LYS A 192 5.81 -3.78 21.38
CA LYS A 192 6.40 -2.99 22.48
C LYS A 192 7.50 -2.05 22.01
N ALA A 193 8.35 -2.49 21.08
CA ALA A 193 9.34 -1.61 20.47
C ALA A 193 8.66 -0.46 19.70
N ALA A 194 7.62 -0.76 18.91
CA ALA A 194 6.86 0.23 18.18
C ALA A 194 6.13 1.23 19.09
N MET A 195 5.63 0.80 20.27
CA MET A 195 5.03 1.69 21.28
C MET A 195 5.99 2.77 21.78
N ILE A 196 7.30 2.51 21.75
CA ILE A 196 8.34 3.46 22.14
C ILE A 196 8.77 4.30 20.93
N VAL A 197 9.06 3.65 19.81
CA VAL A 197 9.60 4.28 18.59
C VAL A 197 8.59 5.27 17.99
N LEU A 198 7.30 4.91 17.92
CA LEU A 198 6.24 5.73 17.33
C LEU A 198 6.15 7.16 17.93
N PRO A 199 5.90 7.33 19.24
CA PRO A 199 5.77 8.67 19.82
C PRO A 199 7.09 9.46 19.76
N ILE A 200 8.25 8.81 19.89
CA ILE A 200 9.56 9.48 19.80
C ILE A 200 9.73 10.16 18.44
N PHE A 201 9.52 9.42 17.35
CA PHE A 201 9.72 9.96 16.00
C PHE A 201 8.65 10.97 15.59
N ILE A 202 7.42 10.82 16.10
CA ILE A 202 6.38 11.86 15.95
C ILE A 202 6.79 13.13 16.71
N LEU A 203 7.30 13.02 17.94
CA LEU A 203 7.77 14.19 18.71
C LEU A 203 8.92 14.90 18.02
N ILE A 204 9.90 14.15 17.48
CA ILE A 204 11.00 14.71 16.68
C ILE A 204 10.44 15.52 15.50
N ALA A 205 9.51 14.95 14.74
CA ALA A 205 8.89 15.64 13.62
C ALA A 205 8.13 16.89 14.07
N VAL A 206 7.34 16.78 15.12
CA VAL A 206 6.50 17.89 15.61
C VAL A 206 7.35 19.05 16.11
N ILE A 207 8.46 18.78 16.79
CA ILE A 207 9.35 19.80 17.36
C ILE A 207 10.21 20.45 16.27
N TYR A 208 10.84 19.65 15.40
CA TYR A 208 11.89 20.16 14.51
C TYR A 208 11.44 20.48 13.08
N ALA A 209 10.39 19.85 12.58
CA ALA A 209 9.90 20.13 11.23
C ALA A 209 9.06 21.43 11.20
N PRO A 210 9.08 22.18 10.08
CA PRO A 210 8.41 23.47 10.00
C PRO A 210 6.89 23.31 9.92
N VAL A 211 6.16 24.31 10.40
CA VAL A 211 4.71 24.37 10.20
C VAL A 211 4.44 24.66 8.72
N GLY A 212 3.57 23.86 8.09
CA GLY A 212 3.16 24.04 6.69
C GLY A 212 2.50 25.41 6.47
N LYS A 213 2.76 26.02 5.31
CA LYS A 213 2.17 27.32 4.93
C LYS A 213 0.94 27.09 4.07
N VAL A 214 -0.24 27.33 4.64
CA VAL A 214 -1.51 27.24 3.88
C VAL A 214 -1.75 28.56 3.16
N VAL A 215 -1.82 28.52 1.83
CA VAL A 215 -2.58 29.54 1.08
C VAL A 215 -3.81 28.87 0.52
N THR A 216 -4.95 29.33 1.00
CA THR A 216 -6.27 28.92 0.52
C THR A 216 -6.44 29.44 -0.90
N VAL A 217 -5.99 28.67 -1.88
CA VAL A 217 -6.56 28.74 -3.22
C VAL A 217 -7.93 28.07 -3.12
N ASN A 218 -8.96 28.68 -3.72
CA ASN A 218 -10.38 28.31 -3.63
C ASN A 218 -10.61 26.84 -3.26
N ARG A 219 -11.30 26.61 -2.13
CA ARG A 219 -11.72 25.26 -1.70
C ARG A 219 -12.50 24.61 -2.84
N GLU A 220 -11.89 23.69 -3.56
CA GLU A 220 -12.69 22.72 -4.31
C GLU A 220 -13.51 21.96 -3.28
N LYS A 221 -14.83 21.93 -3.46
CA LYS A 221 -15.71 21.11 -2.62
C LYS A 221 -15.19 19.67 -2.71
N MET A 222 -15.14 18.96 -1.59
CA MET A 222 -14.91 17.52 -1.59
C MET A 222 -15.82 16.90 -2.66
N ALA A 223 -15.21 16.13 -3.56
CA ALA A 223 -15.96 15.42 -4.59
C ALA A 223 -17.03 14.57 -3.91
N SER A 224 -18.29 14.79 -4.27
CA SER A 224 -19.37 13.96 -3.75
C SER A 224 -19.24 12.55 -4.33
N PHE A 225 -19.75 11.52 -3.64
CA PHE A 225 -19.96 10.20 -4.24
C PHE A 225 -20.73 10.28 -5.57
N LYS A 226 -21.62 11.27 -5.72
CA LYS A 226 -22.32 11.55 -6.98
C LYS A 226 -21.38 12.02 -8.09
N ASP A 227 -20.38 12.83 -7.77
CA ASP A 227 -19.38 13.32 -8.73
C ASP A 227 -18.45 12.20 -9.17
N ILE A 228 -18.08 11.31 -8.23
CA ILE A 228 -17.32 10.08 -8.48
C ILE A 228 -18.08 9.16 -9.46
N PHE A 229 -19.35 8.85 -9.16
CA PHE A 229 -20.18 8.02 -10.03
C PHE A 229 -20.44 8.66 -11.40
N LYS A 230 -20.56 9.99 -11.46
CA LYS A 230 -20.70 10.71 -12.72
C LYS A 230 -19.43 10.63 -13.56
N ALA A 231 -18.25 10.78 -12.94
CA ALA A 231 -16.96 10.62 -13.61
C ALA A 231 -16.82 9.22 -14.24
N PHE A 232 -17.29 8.16 -13.57
CA PHE A 232 -17.30 6.79 -14.12
C PHE A 232 -18.14 6.67 -15.40
N LYS A 233 -19.30 7.33 -15.47
CA LYS A 233 -20.17 7.25 -16.66
C LYS A 233 -19.65 8.09 -17.83
N THR A 234 -18.91 9.17 -17.55
CA THR A 234 -18.50 10.13 -18.60
C THR A 234 -17.12 9.84 -19.20
N ASN A 235 -16.23 9.18 -18.46
CA ASN A 235 -14.85 8.89 -18.85
C ASN A 235 -14.62 7.38 -19.04
N LYS A 236 -14.82 6.88 -20.27
CA LYS A 236 -14.66 5.46 -20.61
C LYS A 236 -13.24 4.93 -20.31
N PRO A 237 -12.13 5.64 -20.66
CA PRO A 237 -10.79 5.24 -20.23
C PRO A 237 -10.65 5.04 -18.72
N MET A 238 -11.25 5.92 -17.92
CA MET A 238 -11.24 5.77 -16.46
C MET A 238 -11.94 4.47 -16.04
N LEU A 239 -13.13 4.17 -16.57
CA LEU A 239 -13.84 2.95 -16.23
C LEU A 239 -13.01 1.69 -16.56
N PHE A 240 -12.39 1.65 -17.75
CA PHE A 240 -11.50 0.55 -18.14
C PHE A 240 -10.32 0.40 -17.18
N PHE A 241 -9.66 1.51 -16.85
CA PHE A 241 -8.52 1.53 -15.92
C PHE A 241 -8.92 0.98 -14.56
N ILE A 242 -10.02 1.46 -13.99
CA ILE A 242 -10.50 1.05 -12.67
C ILE A 242 -10.83 -0.43 -12.63
N VAL A 243 -11.57 -0.94 -13.61
CA VAL A 243 -11.95 -2.35 -13.63
C VAL A 243 -10.72 -3.23 -13.74
N ALA A 244 -9.80 -2.89 -14.65
CA ALA A 244 -8.55 -3.64 -14.81
C ALA A 244 -7.69 -3.60 -13.53
N GLU A 245 -7.61 -2.44 -12.87
CA GLU A 245 -6.82 -2.24 -11.66
C GLU A 245 -7.42 -2.93 -10.43
N ILE A 246 -8.76 -2.90 -10.26
CA ILE A 246 -9.42 -3.66 -9.18
C ILE A 246 -9.15 -5.15 -9.36
N VAL A 247 -9.25 -5.65 -10.59
CA VAL A 247 -9.04 -7.07 -10.87
C VAL A 247 -7.58 -7.48 -10.59
N SER A 248 -6.58 -6.69 -10.99
CA SER A 248 -5.17 -6.99 -10.66
C SER A 248 -4.91 -6.93 -9.16
N LEU A 249 -5.42 -5.90 -8.47
CA LEU A 249 -5.26 -5.74 -7.03
C LEU A 249 -5.86 -6.90 -6.24
N VAL A 250 -7.06 -7.34 -6.61
CA VAL A 250 -7.72 -8.49 -5.97
C VAL A 250 -6.87 -9.74 -6.13
N GLY A 251 -6.39 -10.04 -7.35
CA GLY A 251 -5.51 -11.18 -7.60
C GLY A 251 -4.22 -11.15 -6.77
N LEU A 252 -3.52 -10.01 -6.78
CA LEU A 252 -2.30 -9.83 -5.99
C LEU A 252 -2.54 -9.93 -4.49
N SER A 253 -3.67 -9.42 -4.01
CA SER A 253 -3.96 -9.40 -2.59
C SER A 253 -4.52 -10.71 -2.06
N VAL A 254 -5.13 -11.54 -2.91
CA VAL A 254 -5.40 -12.96 -2.57
C VAL A 254 -4.08 -13.67 -2.27
N PHE A 255 -3.08 -13.55 -3.16
CA PHE A 255 -1.76 -14.15 -2.96
C PHE A 255 -1.15 -13.68 -1.63
N MET A 256 -1.08 -12.36 -1.40
CA MET A 256 -0.51 -11.80 -0.17
C MET A 256 -1.30 -12.26 1.08
N GLY A 257 -2.63 -12.27 1.02
CA GLY A 257 -3.49 -12.65 2.14
C GLY A 257 -3.27 -14.08 2.65
N VAL A 258 -2.87 -15.00 1.77
CA VAL A 258 -2.62 -16.42 2.14
C VAL A 258 -1.14 -16.81 2.15
N ALA A 259 -0.24 -16.00 1.59
CA ALA A 259 1.18 -16.34 1.44
C ALA A 259 1.86 -16.64 2.78
N PHE A 260 1.56 -15.88 3.84
CA PHE A 260 2.10 -16.16 5.17
C PHE A 260 1.61 -17.51 5.69
N ILE A 261 0.30 -17.76 5.62
CA ILE A 261 -0.30 -19.02 6.07
C ILE A 261 0.31 -20.20 5.31
N ALA A 262 0.51 -20.07 3.99
CA ALA A 262 1.13 -21.10 3.18
C ALA A 262 2.59 -21.36 3.56
N MET A 263 3.38 -20.30 3.77
CA MET A 263 4.79 -20.45 4.16
C MET A 263 4.95 -21.07 5.54
N ASP A 264 4.12 -20.65 6.50
CA ASP A 264 4.23 -21.08 7.88
C ASP A 264 3.58 -22.46 8.12
N SER A 265 2.28 -22.58 7.82
CA SER A 265 1.49 -23.75 8.18
C SER A 265 1.62 -24.93 7.21
N PHE A 266 1.89 -24.68 5.92
CA PHE A 266 1.94 -25.76 4.90
C PHE A 266 3.37 -26.10 4.49
N LEU A 267 4.20 -25.09 4.21
CA LEU A 267 5.58 -25.30 3.75
C LEU A 267 6.59 -25.43 4.90
N HIS A 268 6.21 -25.06 6.13
CA HIS A 268 7.08 -25.08 7.32
C HIS A 268 8.38 -24.26 7.16
N ILE A 269 8.26 -23.10 6.50
CA ILE A 269 9.34 -22.12 6.25
C ILE A 269 8.94 -20.71 6.70
N GLY A 270 8.07 -20.61 7.70
CA GLY A 270 7.61 -19.34 8.27
C GLY A 270 8.76 -18.48 8.81
N ASP A 271 9.79 -19.13 9.36
CA ASP A 271 11.03 -18.50 9.84
C ASP A 271 11.81 -17.77 8.74
N LYS A 272 11.61 -18.17 7.47
CA LYS A 272 12.25 -17.54 6.31
C LYS A 272 11.44 -16.42 5.66
N LEU A 273 10.22 -16.14 6.13
CA LEU A 273 9.39 -15.04 5.59
C LEU A 273 10.12 -13.69 5.58
N PRO A 274 10.82 -13.26 6.64
CA PRO A 274 11.58 -12.02 6.61
C PRO A 274 12.58 -11.95 5.45
N ILE A 275 13.32 -13.04 5.21
CA ILE A 275 14.31 -13.14 4.13
C ILE A 275 13.62 -13.10 2.77
N PHE A 276 12.48 -13.78 2.63
CA PHE A 276 11.67 -13.76 1.41
C PHE A 276 11.23 -12.35 1.04
N ILE A 277 10.62 -11.61 1.98
CA ILE A 277 10.12 -10.24 1.77
C ILE A 277 11.26 -9.29 1.39
N VAL A 278 12.38 -9.35 2.10
CA VAL A 278 13.55 -8.49 1.82
C VAL A 278 14.11 -8.78 0.43
N THR A 279 14.24 -10.05 0.06
CA THR A 279 14.76 -10.46 -1.26
C THR A 279 13.84 -9.97 -2.39
N VAL A 280 12.54 -10.22 -2.27
CA VAL A 280 11.52 -9.76 -3.23
C VAL A 280 11.54 -8.25 -3.42
N THR A 281 11.69 -7.50 -2.32
CA THR A 281 11.78 -6.03 -2.32
C THR A 281 13.05 -5.53 -3.02
N ILE A 282 14.21 -6.15 -2.73
CA ILE A 282 15.48 -5.81 -3.40
C ILE A 282 15.38 -6.03 -4.91
N VAL A 283 14.82 -7.17 -5.33
CA VAL A 283 14.62 -7.48 -6.76
C VAL A 283 13.70 -6.45 -7.42
N GLN A 284 12.61 -6.07 -6.74
CA GLN A 284 11.70 -5.03 -7.23
C GLN A 284 12.44 -3.70 -7.45
N ILE A 285 13.21 -3.22 -6.46
CA ILE A 285 13.99 -1.97 -6.55
C ILE A 285 15.00 -2.02 -7.70
N ILE A 286 15.79 -3.09 -7.79
CA ILE A 286 16.83 -3.24 -8.83
C ILE A 286 16.21 -3.29 -10.23
N SER A 287 14.98 -3.79 -10.36
CA SER A 287 14.32 -3.92 -11.66
C SER A 287 13.72 -2.62 -12.22
N ILE A 288 13.52 -1.58 -11.39
CA ILE A 288 12.87 -0.32 -11.81
C ILE A 288 13.53 0.29 -13.06
N PRO A 289 14.86 0.52 -13.12
CA PRO A 289 15.49 1.19 -14.27
C PRO A 289 15.38 0.39 -15.57
N VAL A 290 15.26 -0.93 -15.47
CA VAL A 290 15.08 -1.81 -16.63
C VAL A 290 13.66 -1.66 -17.17
N TRP A 291 12.66 -1.71 -16.30
CA TRP A 291 11.27 -1.56 -16.69
C TRP A 291 10.95 -0.16 -17.22
N GLU A 292 11.54 0.90 -16.68
CA GLU A 292 11.39 2.25 -17.23
C GLU A 292 11.81 2.32 -18.70
N LYS A 293 12.96 1.73 -19.06
CA LYS A 293 13.43 1.65 -20.46
C LYS A 293 12.47 0.85 -21.34
N ILE A 294 11.92 -0.25 -20.82
CA ILE A 294 10.95 -1.09 -21.55
C ILE A 294 9.63 -0.34 -21.76
N ILE A 295 9.12 0.36 -20.75
CA ILE A 295 7.88 1.16 -20.80
C ILE A 295 8.00 2.26 -21.85
N VAL A 296 9.12 2.97 -21.90
CA VAL A 296 9.36 4.02 -22.92
C VAL A 296 9.39 3.43 -24.33
N ARG A 297 9.97 2.24 -24.51
CA ARG A 297 10.13 1.61 -25.83
C ARG A 297 8.85 0.97 -26.37
N PHE A 298 8.12 0.25 -25.53
CA PHE A 298 6.97 -0.57 -25.94
C PHE A 298 5.61 0.02 -25.54
N GLY A 299 5.58 1.06 -24.72
CA GLY A 299 4.36 1.73 -24.31
C GLY A 299 3.74 1.16 -23.04
N LYS A 300 3.18 2.07 -22.22
CA LYS A 300 2.73 1.83 -20.84
C LYS A 300 1.78 0.63 -20.69
N HIS A 301 0.61 0.69 -21.35
CA HIS A 301 -0.44 -0.33 -21.24
C HIS A 301 -0.03 -1.73 -21.72
N GLN A 302 0.74 -1.83 -22.80
CA GLN A 302 1.22 -3.12 -23.34
C GLN A 302 2.25 -3.77 -22.43
N VAL A 303 3.17 -2.97 -21.88
CA VAL A 303 4.18 -3.47 -20.94
C VAL A 303 3.53 -3.93 -19.64
N PHE A 304 2.53 -3.20 -19.14
CA PHE A 304 1.82 -3.60 -17.94
C PHE A 304 0.97 -4.85 -18.16
N ALA A 305 0.26 -4.93 -19.29
CA ALA A 305 -0.48 -6.14 -19.67
C ALA A 305 0.45 -7.36 -19.78
N PHE A 306 1.59 -7.22 -20.43
CA PHE A 306 2.60 -8.27 -20.53
C PHE A 306 3.11 -8.70 -19.15
N SER A 307 3.44 -7.75 -18.27
CA SER A 307 3.97 -8.08 -16.95
C SER A 307 2.95 -8.83 -16.09
N LEU A 308 1.67 -8.42 -16.12
CA LEU A 308 0.58 -9.12 -15.44
C LEU A 308 0.37 -10.54 -15.95
N ILE A 309 0.39 -10.73 -17.28
CA ILE A 309 0.19 -12.06 -17.88
C ILE A 309 1.35 -12.99 -17.50
N ILE A 310 2.59 -12.54 -17.62
CA ILE A 310 3.75 -13.36 -17.24
C ILE A 310 3.73 -13.67 -15.74
N GLN A 311 3.42 -12.68 -14.91
CA GLN A 311 3.24 -12.88 -13.47
C GLN A 311 2.18 -13.94 -13.15
N ALA A 312 1.05 -13.92 -13.87
CA ALA A 312 0.01 -14.93 -13.71
C ALA A 312 0.57 -16.34 -13.90
N PHE A 313 1.33 -16.58 -14.98
CA PHE A 313 1.91 -17.89 -15.27
C PHE A 313 3.02 -18.33 -14.30
N ILE A 314 3.58 -17.42 -13.51
CA ILE A 314 4.60 -17.75 -12.50
C ILE A 314 3.97 -18.43 -11.28
N TYR A 315 2.78 -18.00 -10.84
CA TYR A 315 2.17 -18.55 -9.62
C TYR A 315 1.83 -20.04 -9.66
N PRO A 316 1.32 -20.63 -10.76
CA PRO A 316 1.07 -22.07 -10.85
C PRO A 316 2.32 -22.93 -10.63
N PHE A 317 3.54 -22.43 -10.83
CA PHE A 317 4.76 -23.20 -10.52
C PHE A 317 4.90 -23.52 -9.02
N ILE A 318 4.18 -22.80 -8.15
CA ILE A 318 4.13 -23.09 -6.72
C ILE A 318 3.48 -24.46 -6.47
N PHE A 319 2.57 -24.95 -7.32
CA PHE A 319 2.02 -26.32 -7.19
C PHE A 319 3.04 -27.43 -7.32
N LEU A 320 4.16 -27.17 -7.99
CA LEU A 320 5.22 -28.16 -8.18
C LEU A 320 6.13 -28.27 -6.95
N LEU A 321 5.89 -27.45 -5.93
CA LEU A 321 6.67 -27.43 -4.71
C LEU A 321 6.12 -28.44 -3.72
N GLU A 322 6.95 -29.41 -3.36
CA GLU A 322 6.66 -30.34 -2.28
C GLU A 322 7.06 -29.72 -0.93
N PRO A 323 6.22 -29.83 0.12
CA PRO A 323 6.55 -29.35 1.45
C PRO A 323 7.87 -29.95 1.98
N GLY A 324 8.73 -29.11 2.55
CA GLY A 324 9.95 -29.54 3.21
C GLY A 324 11.06 -28.49 3.24
N PRO A 325 12.17 -28.73 3.96
CA PRO A 325 13.21 -27.72 4.19
C PRO A 325 13.89 -27.19 2.91
N GLN A 326 13.89 -27.99 1.84
CA GLN A 326 14.51 -27.62 0.56
C GLN A 326 13.62 -26.70 -0.29
N VAL A 327 12.34 -26.55 0.06
CA VAL A 327 11.35 -25.80 -0.73
C VAL A 327 11.60 -24.30 -0.73
N PHE A 328 12.35 -23.80 0.26
CA PHE A 328 12.59 -22.36 0.42
C PHE A 328 13.26 -21.73 -0.80
N TYR A 329 14.33 -22.33 -1.35
CA TYR A 329 15.05 -21.72 -2.49
C TYR A 329 14.21 -21.68 -3.77
N PRO A 330 13.54 -22.77 -4.19
CA PRO A 330 12.58 -22.71 -5.29
C PRO A 330 11.47 -21.68 -5.07
N PHE A 331 10.89 -21.62 -3.87
CA PHE A 331 9.85 -20.66 -3.52
C PHE A 331 10.36 -19.21 -3.60
N LEU A 332 11.58 -18.95 -3.10
CA LEU A 332 12.26 -17.66 -3.17
C LEU A 332 12.51 -17.22 -4.62
N ILE A 333 12.95 -18.14 -5.49
CA ILE A 333 13.18 -17.87 -6.91
C ILE A 333 11.85 -17.51 -7.60
N ILE A 334 10.79 -18.27 -7.36
CA ILE A 334 9.45 -17.97 -7.90
C ILE A 334 8.99 -16.58 -7.43
N GLY A 335 9.12 -16.28 -6.13
CA GLY A 335 8.78 -14.97 -5.58
C GLY A 335 9.59 -13.82 -6.18
N ALA A 336 10.90 -14.01 -6.35
CA ALA A 336 11.78 -13.02 -6.96
C ALA A 336 11.44 -12.75 -8.44
N ILE A 337 11.14 -13.78 -9.22
CA ILE A 337 10.70 -13.60 -10.61
C ILE A 337 9.32 -12.95 -10.62
N ALA A 338 8.40 -13.36 -9.75
CA ALA A 338 7.07 -12.73 -9.65
C ALA A 338 7.17 -11.24 -9.27
N SER A 339 8.11 -10.86 -8.40
CA SER A 339 8.30 -9.46 -8.00
C SER A 339 8.90 -8.60 -9.10
N LEU A 340 9.80 -9.17 -9.91
CA LEU A 340 10.32 -8.54 -11.13
C LEU A 340 9.17 -8.12 -12.05
N PHE A 341 8.18 -8.98 -12.29
CA PHE A 341 7.03 -8.66 -13.15
C PHE A 341 5.93 -7.83 -12.46
N GLN A 342 6.02 -7.68 -11.14
CA GLN A 342 5.14 -6.78 -10.38
C GLN A 342 5.55 -5.30 -10.53
N THR A 343 6.85 -5.03 -10.70
CA THR A 343 7.43 -3.67 -10.71
C THR A 343 6.74 -2.67 -11.64
N PRO A 344 6.33 -3.02 -12.88
CA PRO A 344 5.69 -2.05 -13.78
C PRO A 344 4.36 -1.50 -13.25
N GLY A 345 3.65 -2.23 -12.39
CA GLY A 345 2.28 -1.88 -11.98
C GLY A 345 2.18 -0.49 -11.37
N PRO A 346 2.84 -0.21 -10.23
CA PRO A 346 2.78 1.11 -9.60
C PRO A 346 3.22 2.26 -10.54
N ILE A 347 4.25 2.02 -11.36
CA ILE A 347 4.81 3.02 -12.30
C ILE A 347 3.78 3.34 -13.39
N VAL A 348 3.25 2.30 -14.04
CA VAL A 348 2.32 2.43 -15.16
C VAL A 348 0.97 2.94 -14.69
N SER A 349 0.44 2.46 -13.56
CA SER A 349 -0.87 2.89 -13.03
C SER A 349 -0.89 4.39 -12.70
N ALA A 350 0.15 4.91 -12.05
CA ALA A 350 0.27 6.35 -11.80
C ALA A 350 0.36 7.15 -13.11
N SER A 351 1.08 6.63 -14.09
CA SER A 351 1.27 7.30 -15.39
C SER A 351 0.01 7.29 -16.27
N ILE A 352 -0.72 6.17 -16.33
CA ILE A 352 -2.01 6.05 -17.04
C ILE A 352 -3.06 6.93 -16.39
N LEU A 353 -3.07 7.05 -15.06
CA LEU A 353 -3.98 7.95 -14.36
C LEU A 353 -3.76 9.42 -14.80
N GLY A 354 -2.51 9.84 -14.99
CA GLY A 354 -2.17 11.13 -15.60
C GLY A 354 -2.77 11.27 -17.00
N ASP A 355 -2.55 10.27 -17.86
CA ASP A 355 -3.09 10.28 -19.24
C ASP A 355 -4.62 10.39 -19.28
N ILE A 356 -5.32 9.79 -18.29
CA ILE A 356 -6.78 9.86 -18.14
C ILE A 356 -7.24 11.25 -17.67
N ILE A 357 -6.49 11.88 -16.77
CA ILE A 357 -6.76 13.24 -16.29
C ILE A 357 -6.65 14.22 -17.46
N ASP A 358 -5.60 14.12 -18.27
CA ASP A 358 -5.42 14.96 -19.46
C ASP A 358 -6.54 14.75 -20.47
N TYR A 359 -6.95 13.50 -20.70
CA TYR A 359 -8.11 13.19 -21.53
C TYR A 359 -9.41 13.87 -21.03
N ASP A 360 -9.63 13.90 -19.71
CA ASP A 360 -10.80 14.59 -19.14
C ASP A 360 -10.69 16.11 -19.21
N ILE A 361 -9.49 16.67 -19.05
CA ILE A 361 -9.24 18.11 -19.24
C ILE A 361 -9.58 18.50 -20.68
N LEU A 362 -9.12 17.72 -21.67
CA LEU A 362 -9.44 17.98 -23.07
C LEU A 362 -10.94 17.89 -23.35
N LYS A 363 -11.65 16.92 -22.75
CA LYS A 363 -13.07 16.71 -23.01
C LYS A 363 -13.98 17.69 -22.27
N SER A 364 -13.67 18.00 -21.01
CA SER A 364 -14.54 18.77 -20.11
C SER A 364 -14.11 20.22 -19.94
N GLY A 365 -12.85 20.55 -20.25
CA GLY A 365 -12.25 21.87 -19.98
C GLY A 365 -12.01 22.15 -18.49
N VAL A 366 -12.27 21.17 -17.62
CA VAL A 366 -12.15 21.34 -16.16
C VAL A 366 -11.08 20.38 -15.64
N ASN A 367 -10.17 20.89 -14.83
CA ASN A 367 -9.21 20.04 -14.12
C ASN A 367 -9.91 19.35 -12.95
N ARG A 368 -10.02 18.02 -13.01
CA ARG A 368 -10.61 17.18 -11.96
C ARG A 368 -9.61 16.20 -11.36
N ALA A 369 -8.31 16.51 -11.44
CA ALA A 369 -7.24 15.64 -10.99
C ALA A 369 -7.46 15.12 -9.56
N GLY A 370 -7.88 15.99 -8.62
CA GLY A 370 -8.15 15.62 -7.24
C GLY A 370 -9.26 14.56 -7.07
N THR A 371 -10.30 14.62 -7.91
CA THR A 371 -11.38 13.62 -7.90
C THR A 371 -10.86 12.27 -8.39
N TYR A 372 -10.11 12.24 -9.50
CA TYR A 372 -9.54 10.99 -10.03
C TYR A 372 -8.51 10.36 -9.09
N LEU A 373 -7.67 11.16 -8.43
CA LEU A 373 -6.71 10.68 -7.42
C LEU A 373 -7.42 10.10 -6.20
N SER A 374 -8.50 10.72 -5.74
CA SER A 374 -9.31 10.22 -4.61
C SER A 374 -9.96 8.87 -4.94
N ILE A 375 -10.50 8.75 -6.15
CA ILE A 375 -11.06 7.50 -6.68
C ILE A 375 -9.99 6.40 -6.73
N TYR A 376 -8.82 6.72 -7.28
CA TYR A 376 -7.72 5.77 -7.39
C TYR A 376 -7.25 5.27 -6.01
N SER A 377 -7.14 6.17 -5.03
CA SER A 377 -6.79 5.79 -3.66
C SER A 377 -7.83 4.85 -3.02
N LEU A 378 -9.12 5.13 -3.23
CA LEU A 378 -10.20 4.26 -2.75
C LEU A 378 -10.13 2.86 -3.38
N ILE A 379 -9.82 2.78 -4.68
CA ILE A 379 -9.65 1.52 -5.41
C ILE A 379 -8.47 0.72 -4.87
N MET A 380 -7.33 1.37 -4.65
CA MET A 380 -6.14 0.73 -4.08
C MET A 380 -6.45 0.06 -2.75
N LYS A 381 -7.15 0.76 -1.85
CA LYS A 381 -7.51 0.24 -0.53
C LYS A 381 -8.60 -0.84 -0.61
N GLY A 382 -9.63 -0.61 -1.42
CA GLY A 382 -10.76 -1.52 -1.58
C GLY A 382 -10.37 -2.83 -2.26
N GLY A 383 -9.63 -2.75 -3.36
CA GLY A 383 -9.16 -3.92 -4.12
C GLY A 383 -8.26 -4.81 -3.27
N ALA A 384 -7.33 -4.21 -2.52
CA ALA A 384 -6.45 -4.97 -1.64
C ALA A 384 -7.22 -5.70 -0.53
N ALA A 385 -8.22 -5.04 0.06
CA ALA A 385 -9.07 -5.65 1.07
C ALA A 385 -9.94 -6.79 0.54
N ILE A 386 -10.61 -6.55 -0.59
CA ILE A 386 -11.45 -7.56 -1.23
C ILE A 386 -10.61 -8.79 -1.56
N GLY A 387 -9.41 -8.61 -2.11
CA GLY A 387 -8.50 -9.72 -2.41
C GLY A 387 -8.02 -10.47 -1.17
N GLY A 388 -7.51 -9.77 -0.16
CA GLY A 388 -7.04 -10.40 1.08
C GLY A 388 -8.15 -11.19 1.78
N SER A 389 -9.35 -10.60 1.91
CA SER A 389 -10.51 -11.29 2.50
C SER A 389 -10.99 -12.46 1.65
N LEU A 390 -11.00 -12.33 0.32
CA LEU A 390 -11.37 -13.42 -0.58
C LEU A 390 -10.48 -14.64 -0.37
N GLY A 391 -9.16 -14.44 -0.21
CA GLY A 391 -8.23 -15.52 0.11
C GLY A 391 -8.64 -16.27 1.38
N LEU A 392 -8.90 -15.55 2.47
CA LEU A 392 -9.31 -16.17 3.74
C LEU A 392 -10.67 -16.86 3.68
N PHE A 393 -11.64 -16.30 2.94
CA PHE A 393 -12.95 -16.93 2.75
C PHE A 393 -12.83 -18.24 1.96
N LEU A 394 -11.95 -18.28 0.96
CA LEU A 394 -11.69 -19.52 0.22
C LEU A 394 -11.05 -20.56 1.12
N LEU A 395 -10.05 -20.21 1.94
CA LEU A 395 -9.47 -21.13 2.92
C LEU A 395 -10.53 -21.69 3.88
N ALA A 396 -11.41 -20.83 4.40
CA ALA A 396 -12.51 -21.24 5.26
C ALA A 396 -13.50 -22.16 4.52
N ALA A 397 -13.79 -21.90 3.24
CA ALA A 397 -14.68 -22.74 2.44
C ALA A 397 -14.10 -24.15 2.18
N PHE A 398 -12.77 -24.27 2.12
CA PHE A 398 -12.05 -25.54 2.05
C PHE A 398 -11.77 -26.17 3.43
N ASN A 399 -12.27 -25.58 4.51
CA ASN A 399 -12.03 -26.01 5.90
C ASN A 399 -10.54 -26.10 6.27
N TYR A 400 -9.71 -25.20 5.73
CA TYR A 400 -8.30 -25.13 6.08
C TYR A 400 -8.11 -24.65 7.51
N ASP A 401 -7.40 -25.44 8.32
CA ASP A 401 -6.97 -25.09 9.66
C ASP A 401 -5.58 -24.43 9.61
N ALA A 402 -5.56 -23.13 9.87
CA ALA A 402 -4.33 -22.35 9.95
C ALA A 402 -3.57 -22.52 11.28
N LYS A 403 -4.13 -23.24 12.26
CA LYS A 403 -3.57 -23.40 13.61
C LYS A 403 -2.63 -24.59 13.77
N GLY A 404 -2.24 -25.24 12.67
CA GLY A 404 -1.34 -26.39 12.69
C GLY A 404 -2.01 -27.73 13.03
N GLY A 405 -3.33 -27.82 12.91
CA GLY A 405 -4.03 -29.10 12.84
C GLY A 405 -3.66 -29.87 11.57
N VAL A 406 -3.86 -31.19 11.58
CA VAL A 406 -3.72 -32.01 10.38
C VAL A 406 -4.83 -31.63 9.41
N ASN A 407 -4.44 -30.97 8.31
CA ASN A 407 -5.36 -30.60 7.24
C ASN A 407 -5.69 -31.81 6.36
N THR A 408 -6.90 -31.86 5.81
CA THR A 408 -7.24 -32.89 4.82
C THR A 408 -6.58 -32.55 3.48
N PRO A 409 -6.38 -33.52 2.58
CA PRO A 409 -5.85 -33.25 1.24
C PRO A 409 -6.65 -32.20 0.47
N GLU A 410 -7.97 -32.13 0.70
CA GLU A 410 -8.85 -31.12 0.10
C GLU A 410 -8.58 -29.71 0.64
N ALA A 411 -8.29 -29.60 1.94
CA ALA A 411 -7.94 -28.33 2.57
C ALA A 411 -6.59 -27.81 2.06
N GLU A 412 -5.58 -28.67 1.97
CA GLU A 412 -4.26 -28.35 1.40
C GLU A 412 -4.37 -27.95 -0.08
N PHE A 413 -5.17 -28.69 -0.86
CA PHE A 413 -5.50 -28.30 -2.23
C PHE A 413 -6.17 -26.92 -2.27
N GLY A 414 -7.10 -26.65 -1.36
CA GLY A 414 -7.78 -25.36 -1.23
C GLY A 414 -6.82 -24.19 -1.00
N LEU A 415 -5.81 -24.38 -0.14
CA LEU A 415 -4.74 -23.42 0.07
C LEU A 415 -3.94 -23.17 -1.21
N MET A 416 -3.46 -24.24 -1.85
CA MET A 416 -2.64 -24.12 -3.07
C MET A 416 -3.44 -23.51 -4.22
N PHE A 417 -4.71 -23.91 -4.40
CA PHE A 417 -5.63 -23.34 -5.38
C PHE A 417 -5.83 -21.83 -5.15
N THR A 418 -6.05 -21.43 -3.91
CA THR A 418 -6.26 -20.03 -3.54
C THR A 418 -5.00 -19.21 -3.75
N MET A 419 -3.84 -19.74 -3.39
CA MET A 419 -2.56 -19.03 -3.55
C MET A 419 -2.11 -18.91 -5.01
N THR A 420 -2.57 -19.78 -5.91
CA THR A 420 -2.01 -19.87 -7.26
C THR A 420 -3.03 -19.60 -8.37
N ILE A 421 -4.10 -20.40 -8.46
CA ILE A 421 -5.08 -20.34 -9.56
C ILE A 421 -5.91 -19.08 -9.47
N VAL A 422 -6.29 -18.66 -8.26
CA VAL A 422 -7.09 -17.44 -8.10
C VAL A 422 -6.29 -16.21 -8.57
N PRO A 423 -5.06 -15.93 -8.08
CA PRO A 423 -4.23 -14.88 -8.66
C PRO A 423 -4.01 -15.03 -10.17
N PHE A 424 -3.77 -16.24 -10.67
CA PHE A 424 -3.61 -16.51 -12.11
C PHE A 424 -4.81 -15.99 -12.92
N LEU A 425 -6.04 -16.35 -12.55
CA LEU A 425 -7.25 -15.94 -13.28
C LEU A 425 -7.44 -14.42 -13.25
N PHE A 426 -7.30 -13.80 -12.07
CA PHE A 426 -7.46 -12.36 -11.93
C PHE A 426 -6.38 -11.60 -12.71
N LEU A 427 -5.11 -12.00 -12.63
CA LEU A 427 -4.02 -11.35 -13.36
C LEU A 427 -4.14 -11.51 -14.87
N ILE A 428 -4.58 -12.66 -15.38
CA ILE A 428 -4.86 -12.85 -16.81
C ILE A 428 -5.98 -11.91 -17.26
N VAL A 429 -7.09 -11.86 -16.54
CA VAL A 429 -8.22 -10.98 -16.90
C VAL A 429 -7.78 -9.52 -16.89
N SER A 430 -7.05 -9.08 -15.86
CA SER A 430 -6.52 -7.72 -15.80
C SER A 430 -5.54 -7.42 -16.94
N GLY A 431 -4.62 -8.35 -17.22
CA GLY A 431 -3.67 -8.22 -18.33
C GLY A 431 -4.36 -8.09 -19.69
N VAL A 432 -5.41 -8.88 -19.94
CA VAL A 432 -6.23 -8.77 -21.15
C VAL A 432 -6.94 -7.41 -21.23
N LEU A 433 -7.51 -6.92 -20.11
CA LEU A 433 -8.15 -5.60 -20.07
C LEU A 433 -7.16 -4.45 -20.37
N PHE A 434 -5.96 -4.51 -19.81
CA PHE A 434 -4.89 -3.53 -20.09
C PHE A 434 -4.36 -3.65 -21.52
N TRP A 435 -4.35 -4.84 -22.11
CA TRP A 435 -3.96 -5.03 -23.51
C TRP A 435 -4.87 -4.25 -24.47
N PHE A 436 -6.17 -4.20 -24.16
CA PHE A 436 -7.17 -3.46 -24.94
C PHE A 436 -7.42 -2.04 -24.43
N PHE A 437 -6.51 -1.48 -23.63
CA PHE A 437 -6.71 -0.15 -23.06
C PHE A 437 -6.83 0.94 -24.15
N PRO A 438 -7.85 1.81 -24.08
CA PRO A 438 -8.19 2.70 -25.20
C PRO A 438 -7.22 3.87 -25.42
N LEU A 439 -6.41 4.25 -24.44
CA LEU A 439 -5.45 5.36 -24.56
C LEU A 439 -4.05 4.83 -24.89
N THR A 440 -3.76 4.77 -26.19
CA THR A 440 -2.41 4.47 -26.70
C THR A 440 -1.50 5.70 -26.64
N ALA A 441 -0.19 5.50 -26.69
CA ALA A 441 0.80 6.59 -26.72
C ALA A 441 0.52 7.61 -27.85
N LYS A 442 0.13 7.14 -29.05
CA LYS A 442 -0.24 8.02 -30.17
C LYS A 442 -1.47 8.86 -29.86
N ARG A 443 -2.50 8.27 -29.24
CA ARG A 443 -3.72 8.99 -28.84
C ARG A 443 -3.42 10.02 -27.76
N HIS A 444 -2.57 9.69 -26.80
CA HIS A 444 -2.18 10.61 -25.74
C HIS A 444 -1.35 11.79 -26.26
N ALA A 445 -0.42 11.57 -27.20
CA ALA A 445 0.32 12.66 -27.84
C ALA A 445 -0.63 13.69 -28.51
N ILE A 446 -1.64 13.21 -29.25
CA ILE A 446 -2.67 14.07 -29.86
C ILE A 446 -3.48 14.83 -28.80
N ILE A 447 -3.76 14.21 -27.65
CA ILE A 447 -4.49 14.87 -26.55
C ILE A 447 -3.65 16.02 -26.01
N LYS A 448 -2.36 15.80 -25.77
CA LYS A 448 -1.45 16.80 -25.22
C LYS A 448 -1.30 18.00 -26.15
N GLU A 449 -1.04 17.76 -27.44
CA GLU A 449 -0.95 18.81 -28.47
C GLU A 449 -2.22 19.68 -28.50
N ARG A 450 -3.40 19.07 -28.42
CA ARG A 450 -4.67 19.81 -28.38
C ARG A 450 -4.91 20.60 -27.09
N ILE A 451 -4.34 20.17 -25.97
CA ILE A 451 -4.41 20.93 -24.72
C ILE A 451 -3.51 22.16 -24.83
N GLU A 452 -2.29 21.98 -25.34
CA GLU A 452 -1.33 23.07 -25.59
C GLU A 452 -1.92 24.11 -26.56
N GLU A 453 -2.46 23.70 -27.71
CA GLU A 453 -3.14 24.59 -28.66
C GLU A 453 -4.29 25.39 -28.02
N ARG A 454 -5.02 24.80 -27.06
CA ARG A 454 -6.11 25.50 -26.35
C ARG A 454 -5.59 26.49 -25.33
N ALA A 455 -4.50 26.16 -24.64
CA ALA A 455 -3.85 27.06 -23.68
C ALA A 455 -3.29 28.29 -24.40
N GLU A 456 -2.60 28.08 -25.53
CA GLU A 456 -2.10 29.15 -26.39
C GLU A 456 -3.23 30.06 -26.90
N ARG A 457 -4.33 29.49 -27.40
CA ARG A 457 -5.51 30.27 -27.84
C ARG A 457 -6.21 31.03 -26.71
N ALA A 458 -6.12 30.53 -25.49
CA ALA A 458 -6.69 31.19 -24.31
C ALA A 458 -5.77 32.30 -23.75
N GLY A 459 -4.59 32.52 -24.34
CA GLY A 459 -3.60 33.48 -23.85
C GLY A 459 -2.95 33.05 -22.53
N VAL A 460 -3.06 31.76 -22.18
CA VAL A 460 -2.34 31.16 -21.05
C VAL A 460 -1.02 30.63 -21.60
N THR A 461 -0.12 31.53 -21.95
CA THR A 461 1.28 31.16 -22.17
C THR A 461 1.90 30.93 -20.81
N ASP A 462 2.64 29.83 -20.64
CA ASP A 462 3.48 29.61 -19.46
C ASP A 462 4.38 30.84 -19.27
N GLU A 463 4.01 31.73 -18.34
CA GLU A 463 4.91 32.78 -17.88
C GLU A 463 6.01 32.09 -17.06
N GLU A 464 7.24 32.25 -17.54
CA GLU A 464 8.51 31.64 -17.11
C GLU A 464 8.75 31.47 -15.60
#